data_AF-A0A1Y3NJE3-F1
#
_entry.id   AF-A0A1Y3NJE3-F1
#
_cell.length_a   1.000
_cell.length_b   1.000
_cell.length_c   1.000
_cell.angle_alpha   90.00
_cell.angle_beta   90.00
_cell.angle_gamma   90.00
#
_symmetry.space_group_name_H-M   'P 1'
#
loop_
_entity.id
_entity.type
_entity.pdbx_description
1 polymer ?
#
loop_
_entity_poly.entity_id
_entity_poly.type
_entity_poly.pdbx_seq_one_letter_code
_entity_poly.pdbx_strand_id
1 'polypeptide(L)'
;VNKQECFCILGPKGSGKTSLLDLITKAIYPTDGKIYFNGKILNKHSLNDLSVGYFQNTKIYLLNDTIKRIVKFIITICSQPDIIILDEPTVGMDVESKEKIWEAMDQIRKNRPNTILIIATSSLEEALTLGDRIGILINGHLECIGTPQELE
;
A
#
# COMPACT_ATOMS: atom_id res chain seq x y z
N VAL A 1 -1.54 11.76 -1.01
CA VAL A 1 -2.55 10.93 -0.35
C VAL A 1 -2.97 11.62 0.94
N ASN A 2 -4.26 11.76 1.15
CA ASN A 2 -4.87 12.48 2.27
C ASN A 2 -5.05 11.55 3.48
N LYS A 3 -5.25 12.13 4.66
CA LYS A 3 -5.64 11.39 5.87
C LYS A 3 -6.98 10.69 5.64
N GLN A 4 -7.14 9.49 6.21
CA GLN A 4 -8.29 8.59 6.03
C GLN A 4 -8.47 8.02 4.61
N GLU A 5 -7.62 8.41 3.66
CA GLU A 5 -7.68 7.91 2.28
C GLU A 5 -6.98 6.55 2.18
N CYS A 6 -7.65 5.60 1.51
CA CYS A 6 -7.05 4.43 0.92
C CYS A 6 -6.76 4.72 -0.56
N PHE A 7 -5.47 4.87 -0.88
CA PHE A 7 -5.01 5.09 -2.24
C PHE A 7 -4.43 3.80 -2.82
N CYS A 8 -5.11 3.24 -3.82
CA CYS A 8 -4.69 2.04 -4.50
C CYS A 8 -3.86 2.39 -5.74
N ILE A 9 -2.68 1.77 -5.88
CA ILE A 9 -1.87 1.79 -7.10
C ILE A 9 -2.15 0.47 -7.81
N LEU A 10 -2.95 0.52 -8.87
CA LEU A 10 -3.34 -0.64 -9.66
C LEU A 10 -2.43 -0.76 -10.90
N GLY A 11 -1.98 -1.96 -11.21
CA GLY A 11 -1.24 -2.19 -12.46
C GLY A 11 -0.76 -3.62 -12.61
N PRO A 12 -0.41 -4.06 -13.82
CA PRO A 12 0.10 -5.40 -14.05
C PRO A 12 1.45 -5.62 -13.35
N LYS A 13 1.87 -6.89 -13.28
CA LYS A 13 3.22 -7.21 -12.78
C LYS A 13 4.27 -6.55 -13.67
N GLY A 14 5.26 -5.92 -13.04
CA GLY A 14 6.33 -5.21 -13.76
C GLY A 14 6.00 -3.76 -14.14
N SER A 15 4.81 -3.24 -13.80
CA SER A 15 4.47 -1.84 -14.09
C SER A 15 5.21 -0.80 -13.24
N GLY A 16 5.99 -1.23 -12.25
CA GLY A 16 6.78 -0.34 -11.38
C GLY A 16 6.16 -0.05 -10.01
N LYS A 17 5.08 -0.73 -9.61
CA LYS A 17 4.40 -0.47 -8.32
C LYS A 17 5.32 -0.63 -7.11
N THR A 18 6.03 -1.77 -7.03
CA THR A 18 7.01 -2.01 -5.96
C THR A 18 8.11 -0.96 -5.97
N SER A 19 8.65 -0.59 -7.13
CA SER A 19 9.64 0.48 -7.24
C SER A 19 9.12 1.84 -6.78
N LEU A 20 7.84 2.15 -7.05
CA LEU A 20 7.19 3.35 -6.54
C LEU A 20 7.03 3.32 -5.02
N LEU A 21 6.65 2.16 -4.45
CA LEU A 21 6.60 1.99 -2.99
C LEU A 21 8.00 2.08 -2.36
N ASP A 22 9.03 1.53 -3.00
CA ASP A 22 10.43 1.62 -2.57
C ASP A 22 10.93 3.08 -2.56
N LEU A 23 10.50 3.89 -3.53
CA LEU A 23 10.76 5.34 -3.53
C LEU A 23 10.08 6.03 -2.35
N ILE A 24 8.78 5.76 -2.14
CA ILE A 24 8.00 6.36 -1.04
C ILE A 24 8.57 5.97 0.33
N THR A 25 8.99 4.72 0.47
CA THR A 25 9.55 4.16 1.72
C THR A 25 11.05 4.40 1.87
N LYS A 26 11.69 5.11 0.93
CA LYS A 26 13.14 5.36 0.87
C LYS A 26 14.03 4.11 0.86
N ALA A 27 13.50 2.97 0.42
CA ALA A 27 14.36 1.85 0.04
C ALA A 27 15.21 2.21 -1.20
N ILE A 28 14.71 3.10 -2.05
CA ILE A 28 15.40 3.68 -3.21
C ILE A 28 15.20 5.20 -3.22
N TYR A 29 16.14 5.95 -3.81
CA TYR A 29 16.05 7.41 -3.98
C TYR A 29 15.66 7.80 -5.41
N PRO A 30 14.84 8.86 -5.59
CA PRO A 30 14.49 9.35 -6.91
C PRO A 30 15.72 9.94 -7.61
N THR A 31 15.84 9.69 -8.92
CA THR A 31 16.87 10.33 -9.76
C THR A 31 16.56 11.81 -9.99
N ASP A 32 15.27 12.15 -10.13
CA ASP A 32 14.75 13.52 -10.20
C ASP A 32 13.38 13.60 -9.50
N GLY A 33 12.95 14.82 -9.17
CA GLY A 33 11.72 15.08 -8.42
C GLY A 33 11.89 14.99 -6.90
N LYS A 34 10.79 15.20 -6.18
CA LYS A 34 10.77 15.28 -4.71
C LYS A 34 9.55 14.56 -4.15
N ILE A 35 9.75 13.85 -3.05
CA ILE A 35 8.66 13.21 -2.29
C ILE A 35 8.37 14.08 -1.08
N TYR A 36 7.09 14.37 -0.86
CA TYR A 36 6.64 15.22 0.25
C TYR A 36 5.78 14.42 1.22
N PHE A 37 6.02 14.61 2.50
CA PHE A 37 5.17 14.11 3.58
C PHE A 37 4.80 15.24 4.54
N ASN A 38 3.51 15.45 4.79
CA ASN A 38 3.00 16.58 5.58
C ASN A 38 3.60 17.94 5.15
N GLY A 39 3.74 18.16 3.84
CA GLY A 39 4.33 19.37 3.26
C GLY A 39 5.86 19.49 3.38
N LYS A 40 6.53 18.55 4.08
CA LYS A 40 7.99 18.51 4.20
C LYS A 40 8.59 17.59 3.15
N ILE A 41 9.67 18.03 2.52
CA ILE A 41 10.43 17.15 1.62
C ILE A 41 11.03 16.01 2.45
N LEU A 42 10.82 14.78 2.01
CA LEU A 42 11.47 13.58 2.54
C LEU A 42 12.96 13.58 2.13
N ASN A 43 13.77 14.41 2.77
CA ASN A 43 15.24 14.49 2.59
C ASN A 43 15.96 13.29 3.25
N LYS A 44 17.30 13.25 3.19
CA LYS A 44 18.18 12.24 3.84
C LYS A 44 17.98 12.04 5.36
N HIS A 45 17.22 12.89 6.04
CA HIS A 45 16.91 12.73 7.46
C HIS A 45 15.72 11.78 7.70
N SER A 46 15.75 11.15 8.87
CA SER A 46 15.24 9.82 9.16
C SER A 46 13.71 9.64 8.98
N LEU A 47 13.30 8.45 8.53
CA LEU A 47 11.92 7.97 8.62
C LEU A 47 11.42 7.89 10.07
N ASN A 48 12.29 8.06 11.07
CA ASN A 48 11.92 8.01 12.49
C ASN A 48 10.82 9.01 12.88
N ASP A 49 10.65 10.11 12.14
CA ASP A 49 9.58 11.09 12.37
C ASP A 49 8.25 10.68 11.71
N LEU A 50 8.25 9.61 10.90
CA LEU A 50 7.07 9.05 10.26
C LEU A 50 6.74 7.68 10.87
N SER A 51 5.56 7.56 11.47
CA SER A 51 5.03 6.27 11.89
C SER A 51 4.51 5.50 10.67
N VAL A 52 5.41 4.75 10.02
CA VAL A 52 5.13 3.97 8.81
C VAL A 52 5.23 2.47 9.08
N GLY A 53 4.17 1.74 8.78
CA GLY A 53 4.20 0.29 8.63
C GLY A 53 4.36 -0.06 7.16
N TYR A 54 5.41 -0.80 6.80
CA TYR A 54 5.60 -1.28 5.44
C TYR A 54 5.58 -2.81 5.35
N PHE A 55 4.61 -3.33 4.61
CA PHE A 55 4.52 -4.73 4.23
C PHE A 55 5.25 -4.96 2.91
N GLN A 56 6.42 -5.62 2.96
CA GLN A 56 7.14 -6.08 1.78
C GLN A 56 6.93 -7.57 1.52
N ASN A 57 6.86 -7.95 0.24
CA ASN A 57 6.81 -9.35 -0.18
C ASN A 57 8.20 -10.05 -0.17
N THR A 58 8.86 -10.11 0.99
CA THR A 58 10.09 -10.91 1.23
C THR A 58 9.78 -12.39 1.40
N LYS A 59 10.70 -13.30 1.06
CA LYS A 59 10.56 -14.76 1.24
C LYS A 59 10.72 -15.19 2.72
N ILE A 60 9.77 -15.96 3.24
CA ILE A 60 9.87 -16.66 4.53
C ILE A 60 9.64 -18.13 4.21
N TYR A 61 10.65 -18.97 4.36
CA TYR A 61 10.68 -20.32 3.81
C TYR A 61 9.92 -21.38 4.65
N LEU A 62 9.46 -21.01 5.85
CA LEU A 62 8.87 -21.93 6.83
C LEU A 62 7.34 -21.84 6.93
N LEU A 63 6.71 -20.96 6.16
CA LEU A 63 5.26 -20.71 6.20
C LEU A 63 4.69 -20.83 4.78
N ASN A 64 3.44 -21.27 4.66
CA ASN A 64 2.72 -21.09 3.40
C ASN A 64 2.50 -19.59 3.14
N ASP A 65 2.28 -19.22 1.88
CA ASP A 65 2.22 -17.82 1.49
C ASP A 65 1.08 -17.06 2.19
N THR A 66 -0.08 -17.69 2.38
CA THR A 66 -1.22 -17.09 3.11
C THR A 66 -0.87 -16.72 4.55
N ILE A 67 -0.34 -17.67 5.34
CA ILE A 67 0.03 -17.44 6.75
C ILE A 67 1.13 -16.37 6.84
N LYS A 68 2.13 -16.46 5.97
CA LYS A 68 3.21 -15.48 5.89
C LYS A 68 2.68 -14.06 5.66
N ARG A 69 1.67 -13.90 4.79
CA ARG A 69 1.01 -12.62 4.52
C ARG A 69 0.22 -12.14 5.73
N ILE A 70 -0.58 -13.01 6.34
CA ILE A 70 -1.34 -12.66 7.56
C ILE A 70 -0.40 -12.18 8.66
N VAL A 71 0.68 -12.93 8.94
CA VAL A 71 1.66 -12.56 9.98
C VAL A 71 2.30 -11.21 9.69
N LYS A 72 2.76 -10.98 8.46
CA LYS A 72 3.37 -9.70 8.07
C LYS A 72 2.37 -8.54 8.15
N PHE A 73 1.11 -8.76 7.76
CA PHE A 73 0.06 -7.76 7.87
C PHE A 73 -0.15 -7.39 9.34
N ILE A 74 -0.30 -8.38 10.23
CA ILE A 74 -0.43 -8.19 11.68
C ILE A 74 0.76 -7.39 12.23
N ILE A 75 2.00 -7.80 11.93
CA ILE A 75 3.21 -7.09 12.39
C ILE A 75 3.22 -5.63 11.92
N THR A 76 2.82 -5.38 10.67
CA THR A 76 2.76 -4.04 10.07
C THR A 76 1.80 -3.14 10.84
N ILE A 77 0.63 -3.66 11.22
CA ILE A 77 -0.43 -2.87 11.89
C ILE A 77 -0.27 -2.81 13.41
N CYS A 78 0.45 -3.76 14.04
CA CYS A 78 0.61 -3.84 15.50
C CYS A 78 1.26 -2.60 16.11
N SER A 79 2.18 -1.96 15.39
CA SER A 79 2.83 -0.72 15.82
C SER A 79 1.91 0.51 15.73
N GLN A 80 0.68 0.31 15.27
CA GLN A 80 -0.31 1.37 15.10
C GLN A 80 0.24 2.55 14.28
N PRO A 81 0.73 2.32 13.05
CA PRO A 81 1.29 3.40 12.25
C PRO A 81 0.22 4.36 11.73
N ASP A 82 0.66 5.59 11.43
CA ASP A 82 -0.17 6.61 10.78
C ASP A 82 -0.24 6.38 9.26
N ILE A 83 0.79 5.76 8.67
CA ILE A 83 0.78 5.34 7.26
C ILE A 83 1.01 3.84 7.19
N ILE A 84 0.11 3.14 6.50
CA ILE A 84 0.25 1.71 6.21
C ILE A 84 0.46 1.58 4.70
N ILE A 85 1.57 0.96 4.31
CA ILE A 85 1.92 0.70 2.92
C ILE A 85 1.94 -0.81 2.71
N LEU A 86 1.17 -1.30 1.73
CA LEU A 86 1.00 -2.72 1.46
C LEU A 86 1.32 -3.04 0.00
N ASP A 87 2.27 -3.96 -0.23
CA ASP A 87 2.61 -4.46 -1.56
C ASP A 87 2.00 -5.84 -1.82
N GLU A 88 1.02 -5.88 -2.73
CA GLU A 88 0.22 -7.03 -3.14
C GLU A 88 -0.27 -7.84 -1.92
N PRO A 89 -1.02 -7.23 -0.97
CA PRO A 89 -1.26 -7.83 0.35
C PRO A 89 -2.00 -9.17 0.29
N THR A 90 -2.93 -9.34 -0.65
CA THR A 90 -3.77 -10.54 -0.77
C THR A 90 -3.44 -11.48 -1.92
N VAL A 91 -2.37 -11.23 -2.69
CA VAL A 91 -2.06 -12.05 -3.87
C VAL A 91 -1.78 -13.51 -3.49
N GLY A 92 -2.45 -14.42 -4.20
CA GLY A 92 -2.34 -15.87 -4.00
C GLY A 92 -3.08 -16.41 -2.77
N MET A 93 -3.87 -15.58 -2.08
CA MET A 93 -4.77 -16.02 -1.01
C MET A 93 -6.09 -16.52 -1.59
N ASP A 94 -6.75 -17.44 -0.87
CA ASP A 94 -8.12 -17.83 -1.16
C ASP A 94 -9.12 -16.71 -0.86
N VAL A 95 -10.35 -16.85 -1.36
CA VAL A 95 -11.42 -15.83 -1.26
C VAL A 95 -11.75 -15.48 0.19
N GLU A 96 -11.84 -16.47 1.07
CA GLU A 96 -12.19 -16.23 2.47
C GLU A 96 -11.06 -15.47 3.19
N SER A 97 -9.82 -15.85 2.94
CA SER A 97 -8.66 -15.21 3.56
C SER A 97 -8.46 -13.77 3.08
N LYS A 98 -8.67 -13.46 1.79
CA LYS A 98 -8.55 -12.07 1.29
C LYS A 98 -9.64 -11.16 1.89
N GLU A 99 -10.88 -11.65 2.00
CA GLU A 99 -12.01 -10.88 2.55
C GLU A 99 -11.77 -10.48 4.01
N LYS A 100 -11.24 -11.40 4.82
CA LYS A 100 -10.86 -11.12 6.22
C LYS A 100 -9.80 -10.03 6.33
N ILE A 101 -8.82 -10.02 5.42
CA ILE A 101 -7.79 -8.99 5.38
C ILE A 101 -8.40 -7.64 4.97
N TRP A 102 -9.29 -7.62 3.98
CA TRP A 102 -9.98 -6.41 3.54
C TRP A 102 -10.86 -5.82 4.64
N GLU A 103 -11.63 -6.65 5.34
CA GLU A 103 -12.42 -6.23 6.50
C GLU A 103 -11.53 -5.63 7.59
N ALA A 104 -10.39 -6.25 7.89
CA ALA A 104 -9.44 -5.71 8.86
C ALA A 104 -8.89 -4.33 8.44
N MET A 105 -8.59 -4.12 7.16
CA MET A 105 -8.14 -2.82 6.64
C MET A 105 -9.22 -1.75 6.78
N ASP A 106 -10.47 -2.08 6.45
CA ASP A 106 -11.61 -1.18 6.59
C ASP A 106 -11.86 -0.82 8.07
N GLN A 107 -11.79 -1.80 8.97
CA GLN A 107 -11.89 -1.56 10.42
C GLN A 107 -10.76 -0.67 10.95
N ILE A 108 -9.53 -0.85 10.48
CA ILE A 108 -8.40 0.02 10.84
C ILE A 108 -8.69 1.47 10.44
N ARG A 109 -9.17 1.68 9.21
CA ARG A 109 -9.50 3.03 8.71
C ARG A 109 -10.61 3.68 9.52
N LYS A 110 -11.69 2.95 9.81
CA LYS A 110 -12.84 3.44 10.59
C LYS A 110 -12.47 3.81 12.02
N ASN A 111 -11.64 3.01 12.67
CA ASN A 111 -11.26 3.21 14.08
C ASN A 111 -10.09 4.19 14.27
N ARG A 112 -9.36 4.52 13.18
CA ARG A 112 -8.13 5.31 13.24
C ARG A 112 -8.20 6.47 12.24
N PRO A 113 -8.86 7.60 12.60
CA PRO A 113 -9.22 8.69 11.68
C PRO A 113 -8.03 9.52 11.15
N ASN A 114 -6.79 9.15 11.45
CA ASN A 114 -5.60 9.77 10.88
C ASN A 114 -4.80 8.81 10.00
N THR A 115 -5.20 7.54 9.90
CA THR A 115 -4.46 6.53 9.17
C THR A 115 -4.60 6.73 7.66
N ILE A 116 -3.47 6.66 6.96
CA ILE A 116 -3.36 6.65 5.50
C ILE A 116 -3.06 5.21 5.08
N LEU A 117 -3.80 4.70 4.10
CA LEU A 117 -3.54 3.38 3.53
C LEU A 117 -3.10 3.52 2.08
N ILE A 118 -1.97 2.91 1.73
CA ILE A 118 -1.46 2.86 0.35
C ILE A 118 -1.31 1.39 -0.02
N ILE A 119 -2.01 0.96 -1.07
CA ILE A 119 -1.99 -0.44 -1.52
C ILE A 119 -1.47 -0.48 -2.95
N ALA A 120 -0.36 -1.19 -3.20
CA ALA A 120 0.02 -1.58 -4.54
C ALA A 120 -0.58 -2.96 -4.85
N THR A 121 -1.35 -3.08 -5.93
CA THR A 121 -2.01 -4.33 -6.28
C THR A 121 -2.09 -4.56 -7.78
N SER A 122 -2.13 -5.83 -8.16
CA SER A 122 -2.48 -6.30 -9.51
C SER A 122 -3.92 -6.80 -9.60
N SER A 123 -4.64 -6.82 -8.47
CA SER A 123 -6.05 -7.20 -8.39
C SER A 123 -6.95 -5.99 -8.57
N LEU A 124 -7.72 -5.97 -9.66
CA LEU A 124 -8.76 -4.97 -9.87
C LEU A 124 -9.82 -5.03 -8.76
N GLU A 125 -10.21 -6.23 -8.35
CA GLU A 125 -11.19 -6.46 -7.29
C GLU A 125 -10.75 -5.83 -5.95
N GLU A 126 -9.48 -5.99 -5.58
CA GLU A 126 -8.93 -5.39 -4.36
C GLU A 126 -8.91 -3.86 -4.46
N ALA A 127 -8.49 -3.32 -5.61
CA ALA A 127 -8.44 -1.88 -5.83
C ALA A 127 -9.82 -1.23 -5.77
N LEU A 128 -10.83 -1.83 -6.40
CA LEU A 128 -12.22 -1.34 -6.40
C LEU A 128 -12.89 -1.51 -5.02
N THR A 129 -12.56 -2.58 -4.30
CA THR A 129 -13.17 -2.87 -2.99
C THR A 129 -12.65 -1.93 -1.90
N LEU A 130 -11.34 -1.64 -1.88
CA LEU A 130 -10.70 -0.91 -0.79
C LEU A 130 -10.39 0.55 -1.12
N GLY A 131 -10.20 0.88 -2.40
CA GLY A 131 -9.69 2.18 -2.83
C GLY A 131 -10.74 3.27 -2.78
N ASP A 132 -10.45 4.36 -2.07
CA ASP A 132 -11.20 5.61 -2.27
C ASP A 132 -10.78 6.28 -3.57
N ARG A 133 -9.49 6.13 -3.92
CA ARG A 133 -8.90 6.56 -5.18
C ARG A 133 -7.92 5.51 -5.68
N ILE A 134 -7.88 5.36 -7.00
CA ILE A 134 -7.06 4.39 -7.70
C ILE A 134 -6.20 5.14 -8.71
N GLY A 135 -4.89 4.92 -8.66
CA GLY A 135 -3.94 5.32 -9.68
C GLY A 135 -3.57 4.12 -10.55
N ILE A 136 -3.75 4.23 -11.87
CA ILE A 136 -3.39 3.16 -12.82
C ILE A 136 -1.95 3.35 -13.30
N LEU A 137 -1.09 2.41 -12.95
CA LEU A 137 0.34 2.42 -13.28
C LEU A 137 0.65 1.38 -14.38
N ILE A 138 1.17 1.85 -15.52
CA ILE A 138 1.53 1.03 -16.68
C ILE A 138 2.94 1.42 -17.12
N ASN A 139 3.85 0.44 -17.24
CA ASN A 139 5.23 0.66 -17.73
C ASN A 139 5.99 1.80 -17.04
N GLY A 140 5.79 2.01 -15.74
CA GLY A 140 6.42 3.09 -14.97
C GLY A 140 5.72 4.45 -15.07
N HIS A 141 4.62 4.54 -15.82
CA HIS A 141 3.82 5.75 -16.01
C HIS A 141 2.50 5.65 -15.28
N LEU A 142 2.14 6.72 -14.58
CA LEU A 142 0.83 6.87 -13.94
C LEU A 142 -0.13 7.45 -14.97
N GLU A 143 -0.92 6.59 -15.60
CA GLU A 143 -1.77 6.94 -16.74
C GLU A 143 -3.00 7.75 -16.31
N CYS A 144 -3.62 7.37 -15.20
CA CYS A 144 -4.76 8.09 -14.64
C CYS A 144 -4.89 7.91 -13.13
N ILE A 145 -5.64 8.81 -12.50
CA ILE A 145 -6.04 8.73 -11.10
C ILE A 145 -7.51 9.14 -11.02
N GLY A 146 -8.34 8.33 -10.38
CA GLY A 146 -9.75 8.63 -10.16
C GLY A 146 -10.33 7.85 -8.98
N THR A 147 -11.58 8.12 -8.64
CA THR A 147 -12.37 7.24 -7.75
C THR A 147 -12.73 5.95 -8.50
N PRO A 148 -13.14 4.87 -7.82
CA PRO A 148 -13.66 3.68 -8.49
C PRO A 148 -14.75 4.00 -9.52
N GLN A 149 -15.68 4.91 -9.20
CA GLN A 149 -16.78 5.29 -10.10
C GLN A 149 -16.32 6.09 -11.33
N GLU A 150 -15.21 6.82 -11.23
CA GLU A 150 -14.63 7.56 -12.36
C GLU A 150 -13.86 6.65 -13.34
N LEU A 151 -13.56 5.42 -12.93
CA LEU A 151 -12.72 4.46 -13.66
C LEU A 151 -13.48 3.22 -14.15
N GLU A 152 -14.78 3.12 -13.85
CA GLU A 152 -15.74 2.17 -14.46
C GLU A 152 -16.20 2.64 -15.84
#